data_AF-A0A9N8MYT5-F1
#
_entry.id   AF-A0A9N8MYT5-F1
#
_cell.length_a   1.000
_cell.length_b   1.000
_cell.length_c   1.000
_cell.angle_alpha   90.00
_cell.angle_beta   90.00
_cell.angle_gamma   90.00
#
_symmetry.space_group_name_H-M   'P 1'
#
loop_
_entity.id
_entity.type
_entity.pdbx_description
1 polymer ?
#
loop_
_entity_poly.entity_id
_entity_poly.type
_entity_poly.pdbx_seq_one_letter_code
_entity_poly.pdbx_strand_id
1 'polypeptide(L)'
;MKRLGLHRAAGERPRAKPAQTPSVWPADPANGYAYDPGNAAAAPGARSGLPQKPFSRSAMTAHSLRLDHLVISARTLDEGTQYVADTLGVAPAGGGAHPLMRTHNRLLNLWGGVYLEVIAIDPQAAVATDGAAPRARLFALDDPATHARLEKGPYLSHWVARVDRPKRLSDWQTQYPQRIAPIVPMTRGDFSWGLSVPDDGAFPAWQGAGDGVLPSLIQWDTPRHPSAALPETDIALKALKATHPQADAIAAQLHWLGAAHLIALEPTEGAAALIAEFETPNGLRTLN
;
A
#
# COMPACT_ATOMS: atom_id res chain seq x y z
N MET A 1 64.98 22.79 -28.92
CA MET A 1 65.77 23.35 -27.81
C MET A 1 64.83 23.97 -26.77
N LYS A 2 64.97 23.58 -25.49
CA LYS A 2 64.47 24.18 -24.22
C LYS A 2 62.95 24.45 -24.10
N ARG A 3 62.10 23.70 -23.38
CA ARG A 3 61.95 23.40 -21.92
C ARG A 3 61.96 24.61 -20.98
N LEU A 4 60.80 24.88 -20.36
CA LEU A 4 60.51 25.42 -19.00
C LEU A 4 58.97 25.45 -18.90
N GLY A 5 58.24 24.96 -17.89
CA GLY A 5 58.52 24.55 -16.53
C GLY A 5 57.35 25.06 -15.67
N LEU A 6 56.32 24.24 -15.42
CA LEU A 6 55.17 24.58 -14.58
C LEU A 6 55.16 23.64 -13.36
N HIS A 7 55.54 24.16 -12.20
CA HIS A 7 55.25 23.58 -10.89
C HIS A 7 54.30 24.54 -10.17
N ARG A 8 53.13 24.06 -9.76
CA ARG A 8 52.23 24.78 -8.85
C ARG A 8 51.99 23.90 -7.63
N ALA A 9 52.39 24.43 -6.48
CA ALA A 9 52.34 23.79 -5.17
C ALA A 9 50.90 23.76 -4.61
N ALA A 10 50.64 22.72 -3.82
CA ALA A 10 49.42 22.51 -3.04
C ALA A 10 49.34 23.49 -1.86
N GLY A 11 48.15 24.05 -1.63
CA GLY A 11 47.81 24.84 -0.45
C GLY A 11 46.77 24.12 0.39
N GLU A 12 47.08 23.96 1.67
CA GLU A 12 46.32 23.25 2.70
C GLU A 12 45.00 23.96 3.08
N ARG A 13 43.99 23.17 3.48
CA ARG A 13 42.72 23.66 4.06
C ARG A 13 42.78 23.57 5.59
N PRO A 14 42.27 24.57 6.35
CA PRO A 14 42.18 24.47 7.80
C PRO A 14 40.92 23.72 8.27
N ARG A 15 41.10 22.87 9.29
CA ARG A 15 40.07 22.10 10.02
C ARG A 15 39.25 23.01 10.94
N ALA A 16 37.92 22.88 10.90
CA ALA A 16 37.01 23.45 11.91
C ALA A 16 36.75 22.43 13.04
N LYS A 17 36.74 22.92 14.29
CA LYS A 17 36.45 22.17 15.53
C LYS A 17 34.93 22.11 15.80
N PRO A 18 34.42 21.08 16.50
CA PRO A 18 33.00 20.94 16.84
C PRO A 18 32.64 21.70 18.12
N ALA A 19 31.41 22.24 18.18
CA ALA A 19 30.81 22.81 19.38
C ALA A 19 29.84 21.81 20.02
N GLN A 20 29.88 21.73 21.35
CA GLN A 20 29.05 20.88 22.20
C GLN A 20 28.03 21.73 23.00
N THR A 21 26.81 21.17 23.10
CA THR A 21 25.81 21.16 24.21
C THR A 21 25.14 22.48 24.69
N PRO A 22 24.00 22.47 25.44
CA PRO A 22 23.27 21.35 26.08
C PRO A 22 21.72 21.29 25.95
N SER A 23 21.21 20.15 26.44
CA SER A 23 19.83 19.74 26.77
C SER A 23 19.20 20.54 27.92
N VAL A 24 17.87 20.77 27.89
CA VAL A 24 16.98 20.79 29.08
C VAL A 24 15.51 20.50 28.69
N TRP A 25 14.90 19.46 29.23
CA TRP A 25 13.46 19.37 29.57
C TRP A 25 13.33 18.49 30.84
N PRO A 26 12.63 18.92 31.90
CA PRO A 26 12.42 18.09 33.07
C PRO A 26 11.18 17.19 32.91
N ALA A 27 11.31 15.99 33.47
CA ALA A 27 10.24 15.01 33.69
C ALA A 27 9.44 15.34 34.96
N ASP A 28 8.19 14.89 34.99
CA ASP A 28 7.29 14.97 36.15
C ASP A 28 6.70 13.57 36.41
N PRO A 29 6.91 12.95 37.60
CA PRO A 29 6.28 11.68 37.95
C PRO A 29 5.46 11.78 39.24
N ALA A 30 4.18 11.39 39.21
CA ALA A 30 3.51 10.75 40.36
C ALA A 30 2.08 10.32 40.00
N ASN A 31 1.80 9.03 40.07
CA ASN A 31 0.51 8.56 40.59
C ASN A 31 0.72 7.18 41.23
N GLY A 32 0.82 7.18 42.56
CA GLY A 32 0.82 5.98 43.38
C GLY A 32 -0.59 5.69 43.85
N TYR A 33 -1.08 4.48 43.59
CA TYR A 33 -2.24 3.92 44.29
C TYR A 33 -1.75 2.80 45.20
N ALA A 34 -1.98 2.99 46.50
CA ALA A 34 -1.73 2.01 47.54
C ALA A 34 -2.82 0.94 47.55
N TYR A 35 -2.41 -0.29 47.80
CA TYR A 35 -3.22 -1.49 47.97
C TYR A 35 -3.46 -1.71 49.47
N ASP A 36 -4.71 -1.93 49.87
CA ASP A 36 -5.14 -2.29 51.22
C ASP A 36 -5.87 -3.64 51.17
N PRO A 37 -5.37 -4.71 51.82
CA PRO A 37 -6.09 -5.97 51.94
C PRO A 37 -6.53 -6.22 53.39
N GLY A 38 -7.84 -6.39 53.61
CA GLY A 38 -8.31 -6.93 54.89
C GLY A 38 -9.82 -7.00 55.08
N ASN A 39 -10.40 -8.19 54.81
CA ASN A 39 -10.77 -9.14 55.87
C ASN A 39 -12.07 -9.94 55.57
N ALA A 40 -11.85 -11.25 55.51
CA ALA A 40 -12.65 -12.44 55.80
C ALA A 40 -14.19 -12.43 56.02
N ALA A 41 -14.80 -13.39 55.30
CA ALA A 41 -15.67 -14.48 55.77
C ALA A 41 -17.18 -14.27 56.03
N ALA A 42 -17.99 -14.92 55.17
CA ALA A 42 -19.08 -15.83 55.57
C ALA A 42 -19.58 -16.64 54.35
N ALA A 43 -19.90 -17.92 54.54
CA ALA A 43 -20.54 -18.84 53.59
C ALA A 43 -21.66 -19.61 54.33
N PRO A 44 -22.53 -20.43 53.68
CA PRO A 44 -22.95 -20.48 52.29
C PRO A 44 -24.50 -20.41 52.14
N GLY A 45 -25.01 -20.03 50.97
CA GLY A 45 -26.44 -20.07 50.64
C GLY A 45 -26.66 -20.58 49.23
N ALA A 46 -27.18 -21.80 49.11
CA ALA A 46 -27.47 -22.46 47.85
C ALA A 46 -28.49 -21.66 47.01
N ARG A 47 -28.14 -21.32 45.77
CA ARG A 47 -29.09 -20.98 44.71
C ARG A 47 -28.63 -21.57 43.38
N SER A 48 -29.46 -22.49 42.88
CA SER A 48 -29.66 -22.95 41.51
C SER A 48 -28.82 -22.24 40.43
N GLY A 49 -27.82 -22.95 39.89
CA GLY A 49 -27.15 -22.59 38.66
C GLY A 49 -28.00 -22.95 37.44
N LEU A 50 -28.51 -21.93 36.75
CA LEU A 50 -28.84 -22.06 35.33
C LEU A 50 -27.51 -22.11 34.56
N PRO A 51 -27.32 -23.00 33.56
CA PRO A 51 -26.12 -22.98 32.76
C PRO A 51 -26.13 -21.70 31.91
N GLN A 52 -25.30 -20.71 32.29
CA GLN A 52 -24.97 -19.62 31.39
C GLN A 52 -24.14 -20.23 30.26
N LYS A 53 -24.77 -20.35 29.08
CA LYS A 53 -24.05 -20.62 27.84
C LYS A 53 -22.93 -19.56 27.74
N PRO A 54 -21.66 -19.95 27.51
CA PRO A 54 -20.65 -18.95 27.24
C PRO A 54 -21.09 -18.20 25.97
N PHE A 55 -21.33 -16.90 26.10
CA PHE A 55 -21.33 -16.02 24.94
C PHE A 55 -19.95 -16.17 24.32
N SER A 56 -19.87 -16.93 23.24
CA SER A 56 -18.72 -16.91 22.36
C SER A 56 -18.64 -15.48 21.84
N ARG A 57 -17.84 -14.64 22.49
CA ARG A 57 -17.32 -13.44 21.86
C ARG A 57 -16.56 -13.95 20.66
N SER A 58 -17.18 -13.86 19.48
CA SER A 58 -16.46 -13.97 18.23
C SER A 58 -15.35 -12.93 18.34
N ALA A 59 -14.14 -13.36 18.68
CA ALA A 59 -12.99 -12.49 18.65
C ALA A 59 -12.93 -12.02 17.21
N MET A 60 -13.20 -10.74 16.97
CA MET A 60 -12.90 -10.13 15.69
C MET A 60 -11.42 -10.38 15.50
N THR A 61 -11.06 -11.32 14.63
CA THR A 61 -9.66 -11.59 14.31
C THR A 61 -9.12 -10.28 13.76
N ALA A 62 -8.27 -9.61 14.54
CA ALA A 62 -7.64 -8.39 14.10
C ALA A 62 -6.66 -8.76 12.99
N HIS A 63 -7.09 -8.58 11.74
CA HIS A 63 -6.22 -8.77 10.59
C HIS A 63 -5.22 -7.62 10.54
N SER A 64 -3.95 -7.95 10.35
CA SER A 64 -2.87 -6.95 10.24
C SER A 64 -2.86 -6.21 8.90
N LEU A 65 -3.59 -6.73 7.92
CA LEU A 65 -3.75 -6.16 6.59
C LEU A 65 -5.19 -5.72 6.36
N ARG A 66 -5.36 -4.56 5.73
CA ARG A 66 -6.64 -4.07 5.22
C ARG A 66 -6.49 -3.65 3.77
N LEU A 67 -7.56 -3.72 2.99
CA LEU A 67 -7.55 -3.19 1.63
C LEU A 67 -7.32 -1.68 1.66
N ASP A 68 -6.29 -1.18 0.99
CA ASP A 68 -5.94 0.24 0.91
C ASP A 68 -6.57 0.90 -0.31
N HIS A 69 -6.27 0.36 -1.49
CA HIS A 69 -6.83 0.83 -2.74
C HIS A 69 -6.79 -0.24 -3.82
N LEU A 70 -7.60 0.01 -4.85
CA LEU A 70 -7.57 -0.71 -6.11
C LEU A 70 -6.89 0.16 -7.17
N VAL A 71 -6.26 -0.47 -8.16
CA VAL A 71 -5.47 0.22 -9.19
C VAL A 71 -6.08 -0.05 -10.57
N ILE A 72 -6.43 1.02 -11.27
CA ILE A 72 -6.77 1.01 -12.69
C ILE A 72 -5.56 1.51 -13.46
N SER A 73 -4.96 0.65 -14.27
CA SER A 73 -3.91 1.07 -15.20
C SER A 73 -4.55 1.61 -16.49
N ALA A 74 -3.98 2.71 -16.99
CA ALA A 74 -4.40 3.34 -18.24
C ALA A 74 -3.17 3.83 -19.04
N ARG A 75 -3.30 4.01 -20.36
CA ARG A 75 -2.26 4.64 -21.20
C ARG A 75 -2.14 6.12 -20.90
N THR A 76 -3.27 6.78 -20.65
CA THR A 76 -3.33 8.19 -20.25
C THR A 76 -4.22 8.35 -19.04
N LEU A 77 -3.96 9.40 -18.26
CA LEU A 77 -4.76 9.68 -17.08
C LEU A 77 -6.20 10.04 -17.43
N ASP A 78 -6.40 10.74 -18.54
CA ASP A 78 -7.72 11.16 -19.01
C ASP A 78 -8.56 9.96 -19.46
N GLU A 79 -7.99 9.01 -20.23
CA GLU A 79 -8.75 7.82 -20.63
C GLU A 79 -9.16 6.96 -19.43
N GLY A 80 -8.27 6.81 -18.44
CA GLY A 80 -8.57 6.04 -17.23
C GLY A 80 -9.61 6.74 -16.35
N THR A 81 -9.55 8.06 -16.26
CA THR A 81 -10.53 8.88 -15.54
C THR A 81 -11.92 8.74 -16.18
N GLN A 82 -11.99 8.82 -17.52
CA GLN A 82 -13.24 8.67 -18.25
C GLN A 82 -13.81 7.25 -18.09
N TYR A 83 -12.97 6.21 -18.20
CA TYR A 83 -13.39 4.82 -18.01
C TYR A 83 -14.06 4.58 -16.65
N VAL A 84 -13.47 5.13 -15.57
CA VAL A 84 -14.05 5.04 -14.24
C VAL A 84 -15.34 5.85 -14.12
N ALA A 85 -15.37 7.06 -14.69
CA ALA A 85 -16.55 7.91 -14.68
C ALA A 85 -17.75 7.23 -15.40
N ASP A 86 -17.50 6.64 -16.57
CA ASP A 86 -18.52 5.95 -17.36
C ASP A 86 -19.06 4.71 -16.62
N THR A 87 -18.19 4.02 -15.88
CA THR A 87 -18.57 2.78 -15.18
C THR A 87 -19.24 3.03 -13.84
N LEU A 88 -18.68 3.94 -13.03
CA LEU A 88 -19.09 4.17 -11.64
C LEU A 88 -19.94 5.43 -11.44
N GLY A 89 -20.05 6.28 -12.46
CA GLY A 89 -20.84 7.52 -12.43
C GLY A 89 -20.15 8.72 -11.78
N VAL A 90 -18.92 8.57 -11.27
CA VAL A 90 -18.13 9.64 -10.65
C VAL A 90 -16.70 9.56 -11.16
N ALA A 91 -16.19 10.70 -11.64
CA ALA A 91 -14.83 10.79 -12.16
C ALA A 91 -13.79 10.84 -11.02
N PRO A 92 -12.70 10.06 -11.10
CA PRO A 92 -11.52 10.25 -10.27
C PRO A 92 -10.97 11.67 -10.40
N ALA A 93 -10.53 12.24 -9.28
CA ALA A 93 -10.04 13.61 -9.18
C ALA A 93 -8.78 13.70 -8.31
N GLY A 94 -8.16 14.88 -8.24
CA GLY A 94 -6.98 15.10 -7.42
C GLY A 94 -5.80 14.22 -7.83
N GLY A 95 -5.16 13.55 -6.86
CA GLY A 95 -3.95 12.77 -7.11
C GLY A 95 -2.71 13.64 -7.31
N GLY A 96 -1.76 13.19 -8.13
CA GLY A 96 -0.53 13.92 -8.44
C GLY A 96 0.50 13.07 -9.18
N ALA A 97 1.66 13.69 -9.44
CA ALA A 97 2.80 13.01 -10.03
C ALA A 97 3.60 12.22 -8.97
N HIS A 98 4.24 11.15 -9.40
CA HIS A 98 5.22 10.37 -8.67
C HIS A 98 6.57 10.48 -9.39
N PRO A 99 7.38 11.52 -9.13
CA PRO A 99 8.60 11.78 -9.91
C PRO A 99 9.57 10.59 -9.95
N LEU A 100 9.77 9.91 -8.81
CA LEU A 100 10.63 8.72 -8.71
C LEU A 100 10.16 7.59 -9.64
N MET A 101 8.85 7.43 -9.80
CA MET A 101 8.25 6.34 -10.56
C MET A 101 7.83 6.76 -11.97
N ARG A 102 7.96 8.05 -12.32
CA ARG A 102 7.58 8.60 -13.63
C ARG A 102 6.15 8.24 -14.04
N THR A 103 5.26 8.26 -13.06
CA THR A 103 3.82 8.01 -13.20
C THR A 103 3.04 9.15 -12.59
N HIS A 104 1.77 9.26 -12.93
CA HIS A 104 0.84 10.18 -12.29
C HIS A 104 -0.51 9.51 -12.06
N ASN A 105 -1.31 10.05 -11.14
CA ASN A 105 -2.58 9.44 -10.77
C ASN A 105 -3.74 10.43 -10.57
N ARG A 106 -4.94 9.84 -10.52
CA ARG A 106 -6.22 10.43 -10.08
C ARG A 106 -6.86 9.45 -9.12
N LEU A 107 -7.55 9.98 -8.13
CA LEU A 107 -8.09 9.18 -7.03
C LEU A 107 -9.60 9.33 -6.96
N LEU A 108 -10.31 8.25 -6.65
CA LEU A 108 -11.73 8.27 -6.33
C LEU A 108 -11.93 7.68 -4.93
N ASN A 109 -12.56 8.44 -4.03
CA ASN A 109 -12.89 7.92 -2.70
C ASN A 109 -13.91 6.80 -2.81
N LEU A 110 -13.73 5.76 -2.00
CA LEU A 110 -14.71 4.70 -1.78
C LEU A 110 -15.03 4.65 -0.27
N TRP A 111 -16.27 4.30 0.04
CA TRP A 111 -16.67 4.09 1.42
C TRP A 111 -15.80 3.03 2.11
N GLY A 112 -15.58 3.18 3.42
CA GLY A 112 -14.83 2.20 4.23
C GLY A 112 -13.32 2.46 4.31
N GLY A 113 -12.86 3.64 3.89
CA GLY A 113 -11.44 4.01 3.98
C GLY A 113 -10.59 3.38 2.88
N VAL A 114 -11.18 3.15 1.72
CA VAL A 114 -10.55 2.61 0.51
C VAL A 114 -10.61 3.69 -0.58
N TYR A 115 -9.74 3.65 -1.57
CA TYR A 115 -9.89 4.48 -2.76
C TYR A 115 -9.58 3.69 -4.04
N LEU A 116 -10.00 4.21 -5.18
CA LEU A 116 -9.57 3.76 -6.50
C LEU A 116 -8.45 4.69 -6.98
N GLU A 117 -7.33 4.13 -7.43
CA GLU A 117 -6.25 4.86 -8.08
C GLU A 117 -6.28 4.59 -9.59
N VAL A 118 -6.52 5.61 -10.39
CA VAL A 118 -6.18 5.56 -11.82
C VAL A 118 -4.75 6.00 -11.97
N ILE A 119 -3.91 5.16 -12.58
CA ILE A 119 -2.49 5.44 -12.78
C ILE A 119 -2.09 5.29 -14.25
N ALA A 120 -1.23 6.18 -14.71
CA ALA A 120 -0.64 6.15 -16.04
C ALA A 120 0.82 6.60 -16.00
N ILE A 121 1.57 6.31 -17.07
CA ILE A 121 2.90 6.87 -17.29
C ILE A 121 2.77 8.39 -17.42
N ASP A 122 3.58 9.14 -16.67
CA ASP A 122 3.57 10.60 -16.75
C ASP A 122 4.42 11.06 -17.95
N PRO A 123 3.81 11.64 -18.99
CA PRO A 123 4.56 12.13 -20.16
C PRO A 123 5.41 13.36 -19.83
N GLN A 124 5.17 14.03 -18.70
CA GLN A 124 5.93 15.20 -18.24
C GLN A 124 7.04 14.84 -17.24
N ALA A 125 7.19 13.55 -16.91
CA ALA A 125 8.24 13.13 -15.99
C ALA A 125 9.63 13.42 -16.57
N ALA A 126 10.46 14.12 -15.79
CA ALA A 126 11.82 14.43 -16.20
C ALA A 126 12.64 13.14 -16.44
N VAL A 127 13.43 13.16 -17.52
CA VAL A 127 14.47 12.15 -17.73
C VAL A 127 15.60 12.41 -16.74
N ALA A 128 16.07 11.39 -16.03
CA ALA A 128 17.18 11.53 -15.08
C ALA A 128 18.40 12.16 -15.78
N THR A 129 18.89 13.27 -15.22
CA THR A 129 19.97 14.08 -15.82
C THR A 129 21.36 13.75 -15.26
N ASP A 130 21.43 12.88 -14.27
CA ASP A 130 22.66 12.52 -13.54
C ASP A 130 23.36 11.26 -14.08
N GLY A 131 22.84 10.66 -15.17
CA GLY A 131 23.40 9.50 -15.82
C GLY A 131 23.09 8.16 -15.14
N ALA A 132 22.34 8.16 -14.03
CA ALA A 132 21.83 6.92 -13.45
C ALA A 132 20.68 6.36 -14.29
N ALA A 133 20.62 5.04 -14.45
CA ALA A 133 19.47 4.39 -15.07
C ALA A 133 18.22 4.66 -14.20
N PRO A 134 17.11 5.11 -14.79
CA PRO A 134 15.90 5.39 -14.02
C PRO A 134 15.31 4.08 -13.47
N ARG A 135 14.67 4.16 -12.31
CA ARG A 135 13.91 3.02 -11.75
C ARG A 135 12.80 2.60 -12.72
N ALA A 136 12.54 1.29 -12.77
CA ALA A 136 11.38 0.74 -13.46
C ALA A 136 10.07 1.29 -12.85
N ARG A 137 9.10 1.54 -13.71
CA ARG A 137 7.78 2.04 -13.29
C ARG A 137 7.01 0.92 -12.60
N LEU A 138 6.31 1.25 -11.51
CA LEU A 138 5.50 0.29 -10.76
C LEU A 138 4.34 -0.27 -11.58
N PHE A 139 3.73 -1.32 -11.04
CA PHE A 139 2.51 -1.94 -11.56
C PHE A 139 2.66 -2.45 -12.99
N ALA A 140 3.85 -2.97 -13.29
CA ALA A 140 4.24 -3.51 -14.59
C ALA A 140 4.01 -2.53 -15.75
N LEU A 141 4.02 -1.22 -15.50
CA LEU A 141 3.76 -0.20 -16.52
C LEU A 141 4.87 -0.09 -17.56
N ASP A 142 6.01 -0.76 -17.39
CA ASP A 142 7.07 -0.88 -18.40
C ASP A 142 7.00 -2.22 -19.18
N ASP A 143 6.10 -3.14 -18.80
CA ASP A 143 5.99 -4.46 -19.41
C ASP A 143 5.29 -4.38 -20.79
N PRO A 144 5.89 -4.92 -21.87
CA PRO A 144 5.25 -5.00 -23.18
C PRO A 144 3.86 -5.68 -23.19
N ALA A 145 3.64 -6.69 -22.34
CA ALA A 145 2.35 -7.35 -22.21
C ALA A 145 1.30 -6.42 -21.58
N THR A 146 1.70 -5.60 -20.59
CA THR A 146 0.84 -4.54 -20.03
C THR A 146 0.51 -3.50 -21.09
N HIS A 147 1.49 -3.06 -21.90
CA HIS A 147 1.23 -2.12 -22.98
C HIS A 147 0.24 -2.70 -24.00
N ALA A 148 0.45 -3.94 -24.44
CA ALA A 148 -0.47 -4.62 -25.35
C ALA A 148 -1.88 -4.80 -24.76
N ARG A 149 -2.00 -5.00 -23.43
CA ARG A 149 -3.31 -5.02 -22.73
C ARG A 149 -3.97 -3.65 -22.70
N LEU A 150 -3.20 -2.60 -22.48
CA LEU A 150 -3.67 -1.23 -22.41
C LEU A 150 -4.13 -0.68 -23.76
N GLU A 151 -3.66 -1.23 -24.88
CA GLU A 151 -4.24 -0.94 -26.21
C GLU A 151 -5.71 -1.34 -26.34
N LYS A 152 -6.21 -2.22 -25.46
CA LYS A 152 -7.63 -2.60 -25.38
C LYS A 152 -8.44 -1.70 -24.45
N GLY A 153 -7.78 -0.72 -23.80
CA GLY A 153 -8.37 0.22 -22.85
C GLY A 153 -7.97 -0.04 -21.39
N PRO A 154 -8.34 0.90 -20.48
CA PRO A 154 -8.04 0.80 -19.06
C PRO A 154 -8.65 -0.44 -18.40
N TYR A 155 -8.06 -0.89 -17.29
CA TYR A 155 -8.51 -2.09 -16.59
C TYR A 155 -8.06 -2.15 -15.14
N LEU A 156 -8.76 -2.97 -14.35
CA LEU A 156 -8.38 -3.29 -12.97
C LEU A 156 -7.13 -4.17 -12.98
N SER A 157 -5.97 -3.54 -12.82
CA SER A 157 -4.68 -4.20 -12.96
C SER A 157 -4.13 -4.73 -11.65
N HIS A 158 -4.49 -4.11 -10.54
CA HIS A 158 -3.88 -4.44 -9.25
C HIS A 158 -4.69 -3.96 -8.05
N TRP A 159 -4.22 -4.31 -6.86
CA TRP A 159 -4.73 -3.83 -5.58
C TRP A 159 -3.61 -3.79 -4.55
N VAL A 160 -3.81 -2.97 -3.52
CA VAL A 160 -2.80 -2.71 -2.50
C VAL A 160 -3.40 -2.93 -1.12
N ALA A 161 -2.66 -3.64 -0.27
CA ALA A 161 -3.03 -3.93 1.11
C ALA A 161 -2.17 -3.12 2.08
N ARG A 162 -2.80 -2.37 2.99
CA ARG A 162 -2.08 -1.61 4.01
C ARG A 162 -1.73 -2.45 5.22
N VAL A 163 -0.50 -2.27 5.70
CA VAL A 163 -0.01 -2.75 6.98
C VAL A 163 -0.25 -1.69 8.04
N ASP A 164 -1.14 -1.98 8.98
CA ASP A 164 -1.44 -1.06 10.06
C ASP A 164 -0.47 -1.17 11.23
N ARG A 165 -0.25 -0.03 11.90
CA ARG A 165 0.46 0.01 13.17
C ARG A 165 -0.31 -0.85 14.21
N PRO A 166 0.41 -1.56 15.10
CA PRO A 166 1.83 -1.40 15.42
C PRO A 166 2.79 -2.23 14.55
N LYS A 167 2.32 -2.98 13.55
CA LYS A 167 3.21 -3.72 12.65
C LYS A 167 4.02 -2.75 11.78
N ARG A 168 5.23 -3.16 11.38
CA ARG A 168 6.14 -2.36 10.56
C ARG A 168 6.49 -3.14 9.30
N LEU A 169 6.13 -2.59 8.14
CA LEU A 169 6.34 -3.23 6.85
C LEU A 169 7.83 -3.43 6.55
N SER A 170 8.68 -2.48 6.97
CA SER A 170 10.15 -2.61 6.82
C SER A 170 10.73 -3.79 7.61
N ASP A 171 10.20 -4.08 8.80
CA ASP A 171 10.67 -5.22 9.61
C ASP A 171 10.24 -6.53 8.95
N TRP A 172 9.02 -6.60 8.40
CA TRP A 172 8.55 -7.76 7.65
C TRP A 172 9.41 -8.01 6.40
N GLN A 173 9.72 -6.96 5.65
CA GLN A 173 10.57 -7.09 4.46
C GLN A 173 11.99 -7.55 4.83
N THR A 174 12.56 -7.02 5.91
CA THR A 174 13.89 -7.46 6.41
C THR A 174 13.88 -8.93 6.80
N GLN A 175 12.81 -9.41 7.42
CA GLN A 175 12.67 -10.80 7.85
C GLN A 175 12.38 -11.75 6.68
N TYR A 176 11.66 -11.30 5.65
CA TYR A 176 11.19 -12.13 4.54
C TYR A 176 11.49 -11.50 3.16
N PRO A 177 12.76 -11.21 2.83
CA PRO A 177 13.12 -10.46 1.62
C PRO A 177 12.83 -11.21 0.31
N GLN A 178 12.61 -12.53 0.37
CA GLN A 178 12.21 -13.33 -0.80
C GLN A 178 10.69 -13.35 -1.05
N ARG A 179 9.88 -12.92 -0.08
CA ARG A 179 8.40 -12.94 -0.16
C ARG A 179 7.79 -11.55 -0.24
N ILE A 180 8.51 -10.55 0.25
CA ILE A 180 8.08 -9.15 0.26
C ILE A 180 9.12 -8.36 -0.53
N ALA A 181 8.65 -7.70 -1.59
CA ALA A 181 9.49 -6.86 -2.43
C ALA A 181 10.13 -5.71 -1.63
N PRO A 182 11.24 -5.11 -2.12
CA PRO A 182 11.86 -3.96 -1.48
C PRO A 182 10.86 -2.84 -1.19
N ILE A 183 11.01 -2.18 -0.04
CA ILE A 183 10.16 -1.06 0.34
C ILE A 183 10.76 0.22 -0.22
N VAL A 184 10.02 0.87 -1.11
CA VAL A 184 10.36 2.16 -1.68
C VAL A 184 9.68 3.26 -0.86
N PRO A 185 10.45 4.19 -0.26
CA PRO A 185 9.88 5.35 0.39
C PRO A 185 9.34 6.31 -0.66
N MET A 186 8.13 6.79 -0.45
CA MET A 186 7.43 7.69 -1.37
C MET A 186 6.85 8.88 -0.63
N THR A 187 6.69 9.99 -1.36
CA THR A 187 6.07 11.21 -0.86
C THR A 187 5.21 11.85 -1.94
N ARG A 188 4.14 12.52 -1.52
CA ARG A 188 3.28 13.34 -2.39
C ARG A 188 2.54 14.38 -1.54
N GLY A 189 2.91 15.65 -1.68
CA GLY A 189 2.42 16.71 -0.79
C GLY A 189 2.73 16.36 0.66
N ASP A 190 1.72 16.41 1.53
CA ASP A 190 1.85 16.10 2.95
C ASP A 190 1.85 14.59 3.24
N PHE A 191 1.69 13.73 2.23
CA PHE A 191 1.66 12.29 2.40
C PHE A 191 3.05 11.66 2.26
N SER A 192 3.36 10.73 3.15
CA SER A 192 4.55 9.87 3.09
C SER A 192 4.18 8.43 3.43
N TRP A 193 4.76 7.48 2.70
CA TRP A 193 4.51 6.06 2.88
C TRP A 193 5.69 5.21 2.38
N GLY A 194 5.75 3.96 2.83
CA GLY A 194 6.54 2.90 2.20
C GLY A 194 5.64 2.00 1.35
N LEU A 195 6.05 1.70 0.11
CA LEU A 195 5.35 0.77 -0.78
C LEU A 195 6.29 -0.37 -1.18
N SER A 196 5.82 -1.61 -1.12
CA SER A 196 6.58 -2.75 -1.67
C SER A 196 6.53 -2.69 -3.20
N VAL A 197 7.69 -2.53 -3.83
CA VAL A 197 7.81 -2.42 -5.29
C VAL A 197 8.98 -3.30 -5.74
N PRO A 198 8.75 -4.36 -6.54
CA PRO A 198 9.82 -5.11 -7.18
C PRO A 198 10.79 -4.20 -7.95
N ASP A 199 12.06 -4.56 -8.01
CA ASP A 199 13.08 -3.70 -8.62
C ASP A 199 12.94 -3.55 -10.14
N ASP A 200 12.32 -4.54 -10.79
CA ASP A 200 11.92 -4.53 -12.19
C ASP A 200 10.55 -3.85 -12.43
N GLY A 201 9.89 -3.36 -11.37
CA GLY A 201 8.59 -2.68 -11.46
C GLY A 201 7.40 -3.61 -11.73
N ALA A 202 7.62 -4.93 -11.82
CA ALA A 202 6.57 -5.91 -12.03
C ALA A 202 5.58 -5.96 -10.84
N PHE A 203 4.50 -6.71 -11.00
CA PHE A 203 3.63 -7.05 -9.88
C PHE A 203 4.35 -8.00 -8.90
N PRO A 204 4.03 -7.96 -7.60
CA PRO A 204 4.48 -8.98 -6.66
C PRO A 204 4.14 -10.39 -7.15
N ALA A 205 5.09 -11.31 -7.02
CA ALA A 205 4.93 -12.70 -7.42
C ALA A 205 5.49 -13.65 -6.35
N TRP A 206 4.94 -14.85 -6.27
CA TRP A 206 5.44 -15.95 -5.47
C TRP A 206 5.47 -17.22 -6.31
N GLN A 207 6.64 -17.87 -6.37
CA GLN A 207 6.87 -19.04 -7.23
C GLN A 207 6.51 -18.81 -8.71
N GLY A 208 6.70 -17.57 -9.19
CA GLY A 208 6.39 -17.18 -10.57
C GLY A 208 4.92 -16.87 -10.85
N ALA A 209 4.05 -16.93 -9.84
CA ALA A 209 2.64 -16.55 -9.94
C ALA A 209 2.40 -15.20 -9.26
N GLY A 210 1.73 -14.27 -9.93
CA GLY A 210 1.41 -12.97 -9.34
C GLY A 210 0.35 -12.25 -10.16
N ASP A 211 0.71 -11.87 -11.38
CA ASP A 211 -0.19 -11.40 -12.44
C ASP A 211 -1.19 -10.31 -12.00
N GLY A 212 -0.76 -9.46 -11.07
CA GLY A 212 -1.59 -8.41 -10.47
C GLY A 212 -2.49 -8.87 -9.32
N VAL A 213 -2.66 -10.18 -9.11
CA VAL A 213 -3.53 -10.78 -8.09
C VAL A 213 -2.89 -10.79 -6.68
N LEU A 214 -1.58 -10.94 -6.55
CA LEU A 214 -0.90 -10.77 -5.25
C LEU A 214 -0.71 -9.29 -4.96
N PRO A 215 -1.13 -8.76 -3.80
CA PRO A 215 -1.12 -7.33 -3.55
C PRO A 215 0.28 -6.78 -3.29
N SER A 216 0.54 -5.54 -3.72
CA SER A 216 1.56 -4.73 -3.08
C SER A 216 1.16 -4.39 -1.65
N LEU A 217 2.15 -4.27 -0.77
CA LEU A 217 1.98 -3.83 0.60
C LEU A 217 2.34 -2.35 0.74
N ILE A 218 1.50 -1.59 1.44
CA ILE A 218 1.74 -0.18 1.74
C ILE A 218 1.74 0.06 3.25
N GLN A 219 2.52 1.01 3.72
CA GLN A 219 2.41 1.52 5.08
C GLN A 219 2.50 3.04 5.08
N TRP A 220 1.42 3.69 5.50
CA TRP A 220 1.36 5.15 5.64
C TRP A 220 2.12 5.61 6.88
N ASP A 221 2.97 6.62 6.70
CA ASP A 221 3.72 7.28 7.77
C ASP A 221 3.09 8.61 8.20
N THR A 222 1.87 8.86 7.73
CA THR A 222 1.07 10.03 8.08
C THR A 222 -0.17 9.64 8.90
N PRO A 223 -0.61 10.49 9.84
CA PRO A 223 -1.81 10.21 10.64
C PRO A 223 -3.10 10.14 9.81
N ARG A 224 -3.18 10.93 8.73
CA ARG A 224 -4.34 10.98 7.84
C ARG A 224 -4.10 10.06 6.64
N HIS A 225 -5.06 9.17 6.39
CA HIS A 225 -5.13 8.35 5.18
C HIS A 225 -5.67 9.18 4.01
N PRO A 226 -5.23 8.97 2.74
CA PRO A 226 -5.71 9.74 1.60
C PRO A 226 -7.23 9.72 1.43
N SER A 227 -7.88 8.57 1.67
CA SER A 227 -9.35 8.47 1.57
C SER A 227 -10.08 9.39 2.55
N ALA A 228 -9.45 9.84 3.63
CA ALA A 228 -10.04 10.80 4.56
C ALA A 228 -9.90 12.26 4.07
N ALA A 229 -9.14 12.51 3.00
CA ALA A 229 -8.93 13.83 2.40
C ALA A 229 -9.65 14.00 1.05
N LEU A 230 -10.02 12.89 0.41
CA LEU A 230 -10.76 12.91 -0.86
C LEU A 230 -12.24 13.28 -0.61
N PRO A 231 -12.91 13.95 -1.57
CA PRO A 231 -14.35 14.17 -1.52
C PRO A 231 -15.09 12.84 -1.30
N GLU A 232 -16.12 12.86 -0.44
CA GLU A 232 -16.95 11.68 -0.20
C GLU A 232 -17.74 11.30 -1.45
N THR A 233 -18.00 10.00 -1.61
CA THR A 233 -18.84 9.43 -2.64
C THR A 233 -19.81 8.45 -2.00
N ASP A 234 -20.92 8.15 -2.69
CA ASP A 234 -21.86 7.10 -2.30
C ASP A 234 -21.49 5.75 -2.92
N ILE A 235 -20.20 5.51 -3.15
CA ILE A 235 -19.69 4.30 -3.81
C ILE A 235 -18.97 3.43 -2.79
N ALA A 236 -19.41 2.19 -2.64
CA ALA A 236 -18.79 1.21 -1.76
C ALA A 236 -18.26 0.02 -2.56
N LEU A 237 -17.06 -0.46 -2.21
CA LEU A 237 -16.60 -1.75 -2.70
C LEU A 237 -17.38 -2.86 -1.99
N LYS A 238 -18.08 -3.69 -2.78
CA LYS A 238 -18.82 -4.84 -2.29
C LYS A 238 -17.95 -6.08 -2.19
N ALA A 239 -17.16 -6.36 -3.23
CA ALA A 239 -16.29 -7.52 -3.29
C ALA A 239 -15.10 -7.29 -4.21
N LEU A 240 -13.96 -7.88 -3.84
CA LEU A 240 -12.81 -8.08 -4.71
C LEU A 240 -12.68 -9.57 -4.98
N LYS A 241 -12.54 -9.93 -6.25
CA LYS A 241 -12.43 -11.31 -6.72
C LYS A 241 -11.25 -11.43 -7.68
N ALA A 242 -10.70 -12.64 -7.79
CA ALA A 242 -9.67 -12.97 -8.76
C ALA A 242 -9.85 -14.38 -9.31
N THR A 243 -9.40 -14.56 -10.54
CA THR A 243 -9.13 -15.88 -11.10
C THR A 243 -7.65 -16.01 -11.47
N HIS A 244 -7.06 -17.20 -11.28
CA HIS A 244 -5.65 -17.41 -11.62
C HIS A 244 -5.35 -18.87 -12.05
N PRO A 245 -4.52 -19.11 -13.09
CA PRO A 245 -4.16 -20.47 -13.52
C PRO A 245 -3.29 -21.24 -12.50
N GLN A 246 -2.57 -20.51 -11.66
CA GLN A 246 -1.81 -21.06 -10.53
C GLN A 246 -2.44 -20.66 -9.17
N ALA A 247 -3.75 -20.85 -9.03
CA ALA A 247 -4.51 -20.39 -7.86
C ALA A 247 -3.97 -20.91 -6.53
N ASP A 248 -3.43 -22.13 -6.46
CA ASP A 248 -2.87 -22.70 -5.23
C ASP A 248 -1.65 -21.92 -4.72
N ALA A 249 -0.76 -21.49 -5.63
CA ALA A 249 0.42 -20.70 -5.27
C ALA A 249 0.02 -19.31 -4.76
N ILE A 250 -0.95 -18.68 -5.41
CA ILE A 250 -1.52 -17.39 -5.01
C ILE A 250 -2.21 -17.52 -3.64
N ALA A 251 -3.06 -18.54 -3.45
CA ALA A 251 -3.76 -18.80 -2.20
C ALA A 251 -2.78 -19.02 -1.04
N ALA A 252 -1.72 -19.81 -1.26
CA ALA A 252 -0.70 -20.05 -0.25
C ALA A 252 -0.01 -18.76 0.20
N GLN A 253 0.32 -17.88 -0.75
CA GLN A 253 0.95 -16.60 -0.44
C GLN A 253 -0.03 -15.61 0.22
N LEU A 254 -1.27 -15.53 -0.23
CA LEU A 254 -2.32 -14.69 0.39
C LEU A 254 -2.60 -15.12 1.84
N HIS A 255 -2.65 -16.42 2.11
CA HIS A 255 -2.79 -16.95 3.47
C HIS A 255 -1.56 -16.60 4.32
N TRP A 256 -0.36 -16.78 3.78
CA TRP A 256 0.88 -16.44 4.49
C TRP A 256 0.97 -14.95 4.84
N LEU A 257 0.54 -14.07 3.94
CA LEU A 257 0.45 -12.62 4.18
C LEU A 257 -0.65 -12.25 5.18
N GLY A 258 -1.65 -13.11 5.37
CA GLY A 258 -2.89 -12.78 6.10
C GLY A 258 -3.87 -11.93 5.28
N ALA A 259 -3.73 -11.91 3.94
CA ALA A 259 -4.55 -11.14 3.01
C ALA A 259 -5.69 -11.95 2.35
N ALA A 260 -5.75 -13.27 2.56
CA ALA A 260 -6.74 -14.14 1.90
C ALA A 260 -8.21 -13.74 2.17
N HIS A 261 -8.48 -13.09 3.31
CA HIS A 261 -9.82 -12.60 3.65
C HIS A 261 -10.27 -11.35 2.86
N LEU A 262 -9.35 -10.71 2.12
CA LEU A 262 -9.62 -9.49 1.36
C LEU A 262 -10.05 -9.75 -0.09
N ILE A 263 -9.90 -10.99 -0.58
CA ILE A 263 -10.15 -11.34 -1.98
C ILE A 263 -10.67 -12.77 -2.11
N ALA A 264 -11.72 -12.96 -2.90
CA ALA A 264 -12.17 -14.30 -3.29
C ALA A 264 -11.36 -14.79 -4.50
N LEU A 265 -10.69 -15.93 -4.38
CA LEU A 265 -9.84 -16.48 -5.44
C LEU A 265 -10.44 -17.78 -5.98
N GLU A 266 -10.54 -17.89 -7.30
CA GLU A 266 -10.96 -19.10 -8.00
C GLU A 266 -9.90 -19.56 -9.02
N PRO A 267 -9.75 -20.87 -9.26
CA PRO A 267 -8.89 -21.37 -10.34
C PRO A 267 -9.50 -21.08 -11.72
N THR A 268 -8.65 -20.99 -12.75
CA THR A 268 -9.09 -20.86 -14.15
C THR A 268 -8.08 -21.54 -15.08
N GLU A 269 -8.51 -21.94 -16.27
CA GLU A 269 -7.59 -22.35 -17.35
C GLU A 269 -7.12 -21.16 -18.21
N GLY A 270 -7.76 -19.99 -18.04
CA GLY A 270 -7.47 -18.76 -18.79
C GLY A 270 -6.40 -17.88 -18.16
N ALA A 271 -6.29 -16.66 -18.68
CA ALA A 271 -5.45 -15.62 -18.10
C ALA A 271 -5.96 -15.19 -16.71
N ALA A 272 -5.04 -14.74 -15.86
CA ALA A 272 -5.39 -14.15 -14.58
C ALA A 272 -6.25 -12.89 -14.77
N ALA A 273 -7.18 -12.66 -13.84
CA ALA A 273 -8.04 -11.48 -13.85
C ALA A 273 -8.39 -11.04 -12.44
N LEU A 274 -8.57 -9.73 -12.27
CA LEU A 274 -9.18 -9.11 -11.10
C LEU A 274 -10.57 -8.60 -11.46
N ILE A 275 -11.49 -8.70 -10.50
CA ILE A 275 -12.87 -8.23 -10.65
C ILE A 275 -13.23 -7.52 -9.35
N ALA A 276 -13.64 -6.25 -9.46
CA ALA A 276 -14.16 -5.48 -8.33
C ALA A 276 -15.63 -5.13 -8.56
N GLU A 277 -16.47 -5.46 -7.59
CA GLU A 277 -17.91 -5.18 -7.60
C GLU A 277 -18.21 -4.02 -6.66
N PHE A 278 -18.97 -3.04 -7.15
CA PHE A 278 -19.26 -1.79 -6.45
C PHE A 278 -20.75 -1.56 -6.31
N GLU A 279 -21.18 -1.17 -5.11
CA GLU A 279 -22.49 -0.58 -4.90
C GLU A 279 -22.41 0.91 -5.21
N THR A 280 -23.26 1.38 -6.10
CA THR A 280 -23.35 2.79 -6.52
C THR A 280 -24.80 3.26 -6.39
N PRO A 281 -25.07 4.59 -6.41
CA PRO A 281 -26.45 5.11 -6.45
C PRO A 281 -27.27 4.59 -7.65
N ASN A 282 -26.59 4.16 -8.72
CA ASN A 282 -27.21 3.66 -9.95
C ASN A 282 -27.26 2.12 -10.00
N GLY A 283 -27.02 1.44 -8.88
CA GLY A 283 -27.00 -0.02 -8.76
C GLY A 283 -25.59 -0.63 -8.80
N LEU A 284 -25.55 -1.96 -8.91
CA LEU A 284 -24.29 -2.71 -8.92
C LEU A 284 -23.50 -2.43 -10.21
N ARG A 285 -22.19 -2.20 -10.07
CA ARG A 285 -21.22 -2.00 -11.16
C ARG A 285 -19.99 -2.87 -10.96
N THR A 286 -19.27 -3.12 -12.05
CA THR A 286 -18.10 -4.00 -12.02
C THR A 286 -16.95 -3.38 -12.83
N LEU A 287 -15.73 -3.45 -12.31
CA LEU A 287 -14.48 -3.15 -13.02
C LEU A 287 -13.62 -4.42 -13.13
N ASN A 288 -13.05 -4.64 -14.32
CA ASN A 288 -12.23 -5.81 -14.69
C ASN A 288 -10.97 -5.38 -15.44
#